data_AF-A0A6I7NA16-F1
#
_entry.id   AF-A0A6I7NA16-F1
#
_cell.length_a   1.000
_cell.length_b   1.000
_cell.length_c   1.000
_cell.angle_alpha   90.00
_cell.angle_beta   90.00
_cell.angle_gamma   90.00
#
_symmetry.space_group_name_H-M   'P 1'
#
loop_
_entity.id
_entity.type
_entity.pdbx_description
1 polymer ?
#
loop_
_entity_poly.entity_id
_entity_poly.type
_entity_poly.pdbx_seq_one_letter_code
_entity_poly.pdbx_strand_id
1 'polypeptide(L)'
;MPPNNILEGPKVAPWTCPSCREAVPRLLPNGQRNRVRLASPDMLLPVPAIEAAANRVPGPRATEVCFPCSEAYRELLGTLIRPPGEDGDARGGPGLNDTGIVGALLPIAGRGTRVLIFHVVDSLLQDTEIEDLRRLNPDRLTYPGTRGAIAPQLWAIYEQHLAELHAAAPPEGTPPPD
;
A
#
# COMPACT_ATOMS: atom_id res chain seq x y z
N MET A 1 -32.89 -9.93 17.20
CA MET A 1 -32.09 -11.16 16.98
C MET A 1 -31.13 -10.89 15.84
N PRO A 2 -29.82 -11.11 16.00
CA PRO A 2 -28.92 -11.03 14.85
C PRO A 2 -29.29 -12.12 13.83
N PRO A 3 -29.03 -11.92 12.53
CA PRO A 3 -29.37 -12.89 11.49
C PRO A 3 -28.69 -14.25 11.75
N ASN A 4 -29.49 -15.32 11.74
CA ASN A 4 -29.13 -16.69 12.16
C ASN A 4 -28.39 -17.48 11.05
N ASN A 5 -27.76 -16.78 10.12
CA ASN A 5 -27.13 -17.30 8.90
C ASN A 5 -25.61 -17.06 8.87
N ILE A 6 -25.01 -16.76 10.02
CA ILE A 6 -23.56 -16.70 10.17
C ILE A 6 -23.06 -18.10 10.51
N LEU A 7 -22.47 -18.77 9.52
CA LEU A 7 -21.64 -19.95 9.77
C LEU A 7 -20.36 -19.49 10.47
N GLU A 8 -20.22 -19.79 11.76
CA GLU A 8 -18.94 -19.59 12.44
C GLU A 8 -17.89 -20.51 11.79
N GLY A 9 -16.98 -19.92 11.02
CA GLY A 9 -15.87 -20.65 10.42
C GLY A 9 -14.95 -21.26 11.48
N PRO A 10 -14.10 -22.24 11.11
CA PRO A 10 -13.18 -22.88 12.04
C PRO A 10 -12.24 -21.83 12.65
N LYS A 11 -12.48 -21.47 13.92
CA LYS A 11 -11.60 -20.60 14.71
C LYS A 11 -10.35 -21.37 15.12
N VAL A 12 -9.52 -21.73 14.14
CA VAL A 12 -8.15 -22.19 14.41
C VAL A 12 -7.41 -21.00 15.03
N ALA A 13 -6.80 -21.22 16.20
CA ALA A 13 -6.26 -20.21 17.11
C ALA A 13 -5.76 -18.93 16.40
N PRO A 14 -6.19 -17.73 16.85
CA PRO A 14 -5.91 -16.48 16.15
C PRO A 14 -4.41 -16.23 16.04
N TRP A 15 -4.03 -15.52 14.98
CA TRP A 15 -2.68 -15.00 14.78
C TRP A 15 -2.76 -13.48 14.73
N THR A 16 -1.83 -12.79 15.40
CA THR A 16 -1.78 -11.34 15.36
C THR A 16 -1.01 -10.87 14.13
N CYS A 17 -1.67 -10.12 13.25
CA CYS A 17 -1.04 -9.59 12.05
C CYS A 17 0.01 -8.52 12.43
N PRO A 18 1.26 -8.59 11.93
CA PRO A 18 2.30 -7.62 12.27
C PRO A 18 2.06 -6.23 11.68
N SER A 19 1.21 -6.11 10.64
CA SER A 19 0.84 -4.85 9.99
C SER A 19 -0.27 -4.11 10.76
N CYS A 20 -1.48 -4.67 10.81
CA CYS A 20 -2.60 -4.02 11.50
C CYS A 20 -2.59 -4.22 13.02
N ARG A 21 -1.84 -5.19 13.55
CA ARG A 21 -1.79 -5.59 14.98
C ARG A 21 -3.09 -6.20 15.52
N GLU A 22 -4.03 -6.52 14.65
CA GLU A 22 -5.28 -7.18 15.03
C GLU A 22 -5.10 -8.70 15.08
N ALA A 23 -5.83 -9.34 16.00
CA ALA A 23 -5.96 -10.80 16.03
C ALA A 23 -6.88 -11.24 14.90
N VAL A 24 -6.34 -11.98 13.93
CA VAL A 24 -7.07 -12.45 12.76
C VAL A 24 -7.21 -13.97 12.75
N PRO A 25 -8.30 -14.53 12.19
CA PRO A 25 -8.42 -15.97 12.01
C PRO A 25 -7.33 -16.48 11.07
N ARG A 26 -6.85 -17.70 11.27
CA ARG A 26 -5.84 -18.31 10.38
C ARG A 26 -6.39 -18.67 9.00
N LEU A 27 -7.68 -18.96 8.91
CA LEU A 27 -8.36 -19.32 7.68
C LEU A 27 -9.39 -18.24 7.33
N LEU A 28 -9.51 -17.98 6.03
CA LEU A 28 -10.58 -17.19 5.43
C LEU A 28 -11.85 -18.05 5.28
N PRO A 29 -13.04 -17.44 5.07
CA PRO A 29 -14.29 -18.18 4.86
C PRO A 29 -14.25 -19.17 3.69
N ASN A 30 -13.38 -18.95 2.71
CA ASN A 30 -13.17 -19.82 1.54
C ASN A 30 -12.15 -20.97 1.80
N GLY A 31 -11.69 -21.15 3.05
CA GLY A 31 -10.72 -22.18 3.42
C GLY A 31 -9.25 -21.84 3.09
N GLN A 32 -8.97 -20.69 2.46
CA GLN A 32 -7.61 -20.24 2.20
C GLN A 32 -6.93 -19.71 3.48
N ARG A 33 -5.59 -19.71 3.49
CA ARG A 33 -4.83 -19.11 4.60
C ARG A 33 -5.00 -17.59 4.59
N ASN A 34 -5.32 -17.03 5.75
CA ASN A 34 -5.34 -15.57 5.94
C ASN A 34 -3.94 -14.98 6.17
N ARG A 35 -2.86 -15.76 5.95
CA ARG A 35 -1.48 -15.28 6.01
C ARG A 35 -0.95 -15.23 4.59
N VAL A 36 -0.64 -14.03 4.13
CA VAL A 36 -0.11 -13.76 2.80
C VAL A 36 1.38 -13.44 2.96
N ARG A 37 2.23 -14.19 2.26
CA ARG A 37 3.66 -13.88 2.18
C ARG A 37 3.87 -12.68 1.27
N LEU A 38 4.65 -11.72 1.73
CA LEU A 38 5.01 -10.54 0.96
C LEU A 38 6.33 -10.78 0.24
N ALA A 39 6.33 -10.53 -1.07
CA ALA A 39 7.54 -10.36 -1.86
C ALA A 39 7.97 -8.89 -1.84
N SER A 40 9.21 -8.61 -2.27
CA SER A 40 9.72 -7.23 -2.33
C SER A 40 8.82 -6.29 -3.15
N PRO A 41 8.32 -6.67 -4.34
CA PRO A 41 7.45 -5.81 -5.13
C PRO A 41 6.11 -5.48 -4.47
N ASP A 42 5.67 -6.26 -3.48
CA ASP A 42 4.45 -5.98 -2.69
C ASP A 42 4.69 -4.92 -1.60
N MET A 43 5.95 -4.55 -1.35
CA MET A 43 6.36 -3.70 -0.23
C MET A 43 7.10 -2.44 -0.64
N LEU A 44 7.69 -2.39 -1.84
CA LEU A 44 8.44 -1.23 -2.29
C LEU A 44 8.48 -1.13 -3.81
N LEU A 45 8.42 0.10 -4.31
CA LEU A 45 8.64 0.39 -5.73
C LEU A 45 10.11 0.11 -6.10
N PRO A 46 10.38 -0.43 -7.31
CA PRO A 46 11.71 -0.83 -7.74
C PRO A 46 12.57 0.39 -8.16
N VAL A 47 12.75 1.34 -7.25
CA VAL A 47 13.52 2.57 -7.45
C VAL A 47 14.68 2.59 -6.46
N PRO A 48 15.95 2.77 -6.90
CA PRO A 48 17.12 2.66 -6.02
C PRO A 48 17.09 3.56 -4.78
N ALA A 49 16.56 4.78 -4.90
CA ALA A 49 16.43 5.70 -3.78
C ALA A 49 15.42 5.20 -2.73
N ILE A 50 14.34 4.56 -3.17
CA ILE A 50 13.30 3.97 -2.32
C ILE A 50 13.87 2.74 -1.60
N GLU A 51 14.55 1.85 -2.32
CA GLU A 51 15.24 0.69 -1.74
C GLU A 51 16.27 1.11 -0.67
N ALA A 52 17.09 2.12 -0.97
CA ALA A 52 18.07 2.64 -0.03
C ALA A 52 17.43 3.22 1.24
N ALA A 53 16.34 3.96 1.11
CA ALA A 53 15.59 4.49 2.25
C ALA A 53 14.92 3.38 3.06
N ALA A 54 14.28 2.41 2.39
CA ALA A 54 13.66 1.27 3.04
C ALA A 54 14.68 0.51 3.89
N ASN A 55 15.88 0.24 3.37
CA ASN A 55 16.96 -0.45 4.09
C ASN A 55 17.45 0.28 5.35
N ARG A 56 17.28 1.59 5.45
CA ARG A 56 17.64 2.38 6.65
C ARG A 56 16.61 2.29 7.77
N VAL A 57 15.37 1.87 7.50
CA VAL A 57 14.33 1.77 8.52
C VAL A 57 14.64 0.62 9.50
N PRO A 58 14.72 0.88 10.81
CA PRO A 58 15.16 -0.13 11.77
C PRO A 58 14.07 -1.15 12.12
N GLY A 59 14.50 -2.38 12.37
CA GLY A 59 13.67 -3.46 12.91
C GLY A 59 13.48 -4.64 11.96
N PRO A 60 13.16 -5.83 12.50
CA PRO A 60 12.95 -7.03 11.69
C PRO A 60 11.70 -6.87 10.82
N ARG A 61 11.84 -7.10 9.52
CA ARG A 61 10.72 -7.12 8.58
C ARG A 61 9.88 -8.35 8.83
N ALA A 62 8.57 -8.16 8.91
CA ALA A 62 7.65 -9.28 8.82
C ALA A 62 7.49 -9.66 7.34
N THR A 63 7.63 -10.95 7.04
CA THR A 63 7.50 -11.47 5.67
C THR A 63 6.09 -11.94 5.35
N GLU A 64 5.16 -11.83 6.31
CA GLU A 64 3.77 -12.27 6.17
C GLU A 64 2.84 -11.28 6.87
N VAL A 65 1.74 -10.93 6.20
CA VAL A 65 0.65 -10.09 6.73
C VAL A 65 -0.70 -10.79 6.57
N CYS A 66 -1.76 -10.23 7.14
CA CYS A 66 -3.10 -10.74 6.89
C CYS A 66 -3.59 -10.38 5.48
N PHE A 67 -4.53 -11.14 4.94
CA PHE A 67 -5.07 -10.90 3.60
C PHE A 67 -5.60 -9.47 3.40
N PRO A 68 -6.38 -8.88 4.34
CA PRO A 68 -6.79 -7.48 4.20
C PRO A 68 -5.63 -6.48 4.14
N CYS A 69 -4.53 -6.74 4.87
CA CYS A 69 -3.35 -5.88 4.80
C CYS A 69 -2.62 -6.03 3.47
N SER A 70 -2.53 -7.23 2.89
CA SER A 70 -1.92 -7.38 1.57
C SER A 70 -2.71 -6.68 0.47
N GLU A 71 -4.05 -6.70 0.54
CA GLU A 71 -4.89 -5.95 -0.40
C GLU A 71 -4.68 -4.44 -0.25
N ALA A 72 -4.71 -3.93 0.99
CA ALA A 72 -4.42 -2.53 1.26
C ALA A 72 -3.03 -2.10 0.76
N TYR A 73 -2.03 -3.01 0.79
CA TYR A 73 -0.71 -2.69 0.27
C TYR A 73 -0.69 -2.56 -1.25
N ARG A 74 -1.41 -3.44 -1.96
CA ARG A 74 -1.53 -3.38 -3.42
C ARG A 74 -2.19 -2.09 -3.88
N GLU A 75 -3.17 -1.60 -3.12
CA GLU A 75 -3.85 -0.33 -3.43
C GLU A 75 -2.97 0.88 -3.07
N LEU A 76 -2.23 0.81 -1.97
CA LEU A 76 -1.53 1.96 -1.43
C LEU A 76 -0.13 2.16 -2.03
N LEU A 77 0.58 1.09 -2.37
CA LEU A 77 1.91 1.19 -2.97
C LEU A 77 1.84 1.92 -4.30
N GLY A 78 2.73 2.88 -4.52
CA GLY A 78 2.73 3.70 -5.74
C GLY A 78 1.58 4.70 -5.85
N THR A 79 0.68 4.77 -4.88
CA THR A 79 -0.36 5.82 -4.86
C THR A 79 0.27 7.19 -4.58
N LEU A 80 -0.20 8.20 -5.29
CA LEU A 80 0.18 9.59 -5.08
C LEU A 80 -0.51 10.17 -3.85
N ILE A 81 0.18 11.03 -3.12
CA ILE A 81 -0.31 11.63 -1.88
C ILE A 81 -0.14 13.14 -1.90
N ARG A 82 -1.19 13.87 -1.54
CA ARG A 82 -1.15 15.32 -1.39
C ARG A 82 -0.44 15.74 -0.10
N PRO A 83 0.13 16.96 -0.06
CA PRO A 83 0.62 17.57 1.17
C PRO A 83 -0.47 17.60 2.26
N PRO A 84 -0.07 17.55 3.55
CA PRO A 84 -1.02 17.67 4.66
C PRO A 84 -1.64 19.08 4.71
N GLY A 85 -2.94 19.15 5.00
CA GLY A 85 -3.64 20.41 5.28
C GLY A 85 -4.19 21.15 4.06
N GLU A 86 -4.12 20.56 2.86
CA GLU A 86 -4.85 21.08 1.71
C GLU A 86 -6.29 20.53 1.62
N ASP A 87 -7.26 21.44 1.61
CA ASP A 87 -8.66 21.12 1.39
C ASP A 87 -8.98 20.99 -0.12
N GLY A 88 -9.96 20.14 -0.47
CA GLY A 88 -10.49 19.99 -1.84
C GLY A 88 -10.51 18.54 -2.34
N ASP A 89 -11.24 18.28 -3.43
CA ASP A 89 -11.33 16.94 -4.02
C ASP A 89 -10.00 16.50 -4.63
N ALA A 90 -9.25 15.69 -3.88
CA ALA A 90 -7.98 15.11 -4.28
C ALA A 90 -8.10 14.26 -5.57
N ARG A 91 -9.30 13.83 -5.97
CA ARG A 91 -9.51 12.97 -7.14
C ARG A 91 -9.81 13.76 -8.42
N GLY A 92 -10.19 15.03 -8.31
CA GLY A 92 -10.64 15.86 -9.44
C GLY A 92 -9.65 16.93 -9.92
N GLY A 93 -8.63 17.26 -9.13
CA GLY A 93 -7.66 18.32 -9.43
C GLY A 93 -6.41 17.85 -10.20
N PRO A 94 -5.74 18.74 -10.96
CA PRO A 94 -4.39 18.46 -11.46
C PRO A 94 -3.43 18.29 -10.27
N GLY A 95 -2.46 17.38 -10.39
CA GLY A 95 -1.50 17.16 -9.30
C GLY A 95 -0.60 18.38 -9.03
N LEU A 96 -0.03 18.45 -7.83
CA LEU A 96 0.65 19.63 -7.28
C LEU A 96 2.17 19.43 -7.20
N ASN A 97 2.94 20.52 -7.07
CA ASN A 97 4.40 20.47 -7.03
C ASN A 97 4.95 19.64 -5.85
N ASP A 98 4.21 19.62 -4.74
CA ASP A 98 4.51 18.94 -3.49
C ASP A 98 3.72 17.64 -3.32
N THR A 99 3.13 17.12 -4.40
CA THR A 99 2.58 15.77 -4.38
C THR A 99 3.72 14.77 -4.19
N GLY A 100 3.55 13.85 -3.24
CA GLY A 100 4.46 12.73 -2.99
C GLY A 100 3.95 11.43 -3.59
N ILE A 101 4.73 10.37 -3.40
CA ILE A 101 4.33 8.99 -3.72
C ILE A 101 4.60 8.08 -2.53
N VAL A 102 3.70 7.13 -2.29
CA VAL A 102 3.96 6.03 -1.36
C VAL A 102 4.95 5.07 -2.00
N GLY A 103 6.22 5.19 -1.60
CA GLY A 103 7.31 4.42 -2.18
C GLY A 103 7.49 3.05 -1.55
N ALA A 104 7.19 2.92 -0.24
CA ALA A 104 7.34 1.66 0.46
C ALA A 104 6.35 1.49 1.63
N LEU A 105 5.97 0.23 1.87
CA LEU A 105 5.12 -0.26 2.94
C LEU A 105 5.85 -1.36 3.67
N LEU A 106 6.37 -1.04 4.85
CA LEU A 106 7.29 -1.90 5.56
C LEU A 106 6.68 -2.42 6.86
N PRO A 107 6.11 -3.64 6.88
CA PRO A 107 5.64 -4.25 8.11
C PRO A 107 6.82 -4.59 9.01
N ILE A 108 6.89 -3.95 10.17
CA ILE A 108 7.89 -4.20 11.20
C ILE A 108 7.28 -5.10 12.25
N ALA A 109 7.94 -6.23 12.56
CA ALA A 109 7.41 -7.19 13.52
C ALA A 109 7.14 -6.51 14.88
N GLY A 110 5.91 -6.64 15.36
CA GLY A 110 5.46 -6.06 16.63
C GLY A 110 5.23 -4.55 16.64
N ARG A 111 5.50 -3.82 15.55
CA ARG A 111 5.40 -2.35 15.51
C ARG A 111 4.37 -1.80 14.52
N GLY A 112 3.79 -2.65 13.67
CA GLY A 112 2.90 -2.20 12.61
C GLY A 112 3.66 -1.91 11.32
N THR A 113 3.00 -1.24 10.40
CA THR A 113 3.57 -0.91 9.08
C THR A 113 4.00 0.53 9.00
N ARG A 114 5.25 0.73 8.57
CA ARG A 114 5.78 2.04 8.19
C ARG A 114 5.49 2.31 6.73
N VAL A 115 4.88 3.46 6.46
CA VAL A 115 4.63 3.99 5.13
C VAL A 115 5.71 5.03 4.87
N LEU A 116 6.50 4.86 3.81
CA LEU A 116 7.53 5.81 3.42
C LEU A 116 7.02 6.59 2.22
N ILE A 117 6.98 7.91 2.35
CA ILE A 117 6.46 8.84 1.35
C ILE A 117 7.62 9.65 0.80
N PHE A 118 7.72 9.67 -0.51
CA PHE A 118 8.81 10.31 -1.23
C PHE A 118 8.32 11.53 -1.97
N HIS A 119 9.11 12.60 -1.87
CA HIS A 119 8.93 13.82 -2.63
C HIS A 119 10.18 14.11 -3.46
N VAL A 120 10.05 14.99 -4.46
CA VAL A 120 11.21 15.53 -5.18
C VAL A 120 11.61 16.84 -4.52
N VAL A 121 12.77 16.86 -3.88
CA VAL A 121 13.36 18.04 -3.24
C VAL A 121 14.70 18.29 -3.91
N ASP A 122 14.90 19.51 -4.42
CA ASP A 122 16.09 19.90 -5.17
C ASP A 122 16.45 18.93 -6.31
N SER A 123 15.44 18.50 -7.07
CA SER A 123 15.55 17.52 -8.17
C SER A 123 15.99 16.10 -7.75
N LEU A 124 15.94 15.79 -6.45
CA LEU A 124 16.26 14.47 -5.92
C LEU A 124 15.02 13.85 -5.28
N LEU A 125 14.78 12.57 -5.56
CA LEU A 125 13.78 11.79 -4.86
C LEU A 125 14.26 11.48 -3.44
N GLN A 126 13.53 11.95 -2.44
CA GLN A 126 13.90 11.84 -1.03
C GLN A 126 12.75 11.29 -0.21
N ASP A 127 13.07 10.38 0.72
CA ASP A 127 12.17 9.97 1.79
C ASP A 127 12.01 11.15 2.75
N THR A 128 10.80 11.66 2.86
CA THR A 128 10.51 12.95 3.52
C THR A 128 9.45 12.80 4.61
N GLU A 129 8.59 11.79 4.50
CA GLU A 129 7.64 11.45 5.55
C GLU A 129 7.67 9.94 5.81
N ILE A 130 7.72 9.58 7.10
CA ILE A 130 7.57 8.21 7.56
C ILE A 130 6.37 8.15 8.50
N GLU A 131 5.31 7.50 8.06
CA GLU A 131 4.07 7.39 8.81
C GLU A 131 3.80 5.95 9.29
N ASP A 132 2.95 5.80 10.30
CA ASP A 132 2.36 4.51 10.63
C ASP A 132 1.10 4.33 9.77
N LEU A 133 0.93 3.17 9.13
CA LEU A 133 -0.23 2.89 8.25
C LEU A 133 -1.58 3.16 8.94
N ARG A 134 -1.68 2.88 10.24
CA ARG A 134 -2.89 3.13 11.06
C ARG A 134 -3.19 4.62 11.30
N ARG A 135 -2.25 5.50 10.98
CA ARG A 135 -2.34 6.96 11.16
C ARG A 135 -2.32 7.70 9.82
N LEU A 136 -2.06 6.99 8.73
CA LEU A 136 -2.10 7.56 7.40
C LEU A 136 -3.50 8.13 7.13
N ASN A 137 -3.56 9.39 6.73
CA ASN A 137 -4.81 10.03 6.36
C ASN A 137 -5.19 9.63 4.91
N PRO A 138 -6.23 8.80 4.70
CA PRO A 138 -6.62 8.36 3.37
C PRO A 138 -7.15 9.50 2.48
N ASP A 139 -7.60 10.62 3.06
CA ASP A 139 -8.10 11.76 2.29
C ASP A 139 -6.99 12.48 1.50
N ARG A 140 -5.72 12.21 1.83
CA ARG A 140 -4.57 12.72 1.07
C ARG A 140 -4.33 11.94 -0.23
N LEU A 141 -4.88 10.74 -0.39
CA LEU A 141 -4.62 9.90 -1.56
C LEU A 141 -5.27 10.53 -2.80
N THR A 142 -4.49 10.64 -3.87
CA THR A 142 -4.90 11.27 -5.13
C THR A 142 -4.57 10.39 -6.33
N TYR A 143 -5.37 10.50 -7.38
CA TYR A 143 -5.25 9.73 -8.62
C TYR A 143 -5.52 10.64 -9.83
N PRO A 144 -4.65 11.62 -10.08
CA PRO A 144 -4.89 12.59 -11.13
C PRO A 144 -4.73 11.94 -12.51
N GLY A 145 -5.68 12.16 -13.42
CA GLY A 145 -5.62 11.63 -14.78
C GLY A 145 -4.59 12.33 -15.69
N THR A 146 -3.96 13.41 -15.21
CA THR A 146 -2.88 14.13 -15.91
C THR A 146 -1.85 14.62 -14.89
N ARG A 147 -0.60 14.80 -15.32
CA ARG A 147 0.51 15.20 -14.45
C ARG A 147 0.28 16.50 -13.66
N GLY A 148 -0.31 17.52 -14.30
CA GLY A 148 -0.38 18.86 -13.73
C GLY A 148 1.00 19.42 -13.38
N ALA A 149 1.18 19.80 -12.11
CA ALA A 149 2.41 20.34 -11.54
C ALA A 149 3.27 19.28 -10.83
N ILE A 150 2.89 18.00 -10.81
CA ILE A 150 3.70 16.93 -10.20
C ILE A 150 5.10 16.92 -10.81
N ALA A 151 6.12 16.77 -9.97
CA ALA A 151 7.50 16.65 -10.41
C ALA A 151 7.66 15.54 -11.46
N PRO A 152 8.34 15.78 -12.60
CA PRO A 152 8.43 14.82 -13.70
C PRO A 152 8.92 13.43 -13.28
N GLN A 153 9.88 13.36 -12.35
CA GLN A 153 10.40 12.11 -11.83
C GLN A 153 9.35 11.28 -11.07
N LEU A 154 8.52 11.93 -10.24
CA LEU A 154 7.44 11.24 -9.51
C LEU A 154 6.35 10.74 -10.45
N TRP A 155 5.99 11.58 -11.43
CA TRP A 155 5.00 11.21 -12.44
C TRP A 155 5.44 9.98 -13.24
N ALA A 156 6.71 9.93 -13.66
CA ALA A 156 7.24 8.78 -14.39
C ALA A 156 7.19 7.49 -13.56
N ILE A 157 7.50 7.56 -12.25
CA ILE A 157 7.41 6.40 -11.34
C ILE A 157 5.95 5.94 -11.22
N TYR A 158 5.03 6.88 -11.05
CA TYR A 158 3.59 6.60 -10.94
C TYR A 158 3.03 5.94 -12.21
N GLU A 159 3.31 6.51 -13.39
CA GLU A 159 2.86 5.95 -14.68
C GLU A 159 3.43 4.55 -14.93
N GLN A 160 4.71 4.36 -14.62
CA GLN A 160 5.33 3.04 -14.75
C GLN A 160 4.63 2.03 -13.84
N HIS A 161 4.37 2.39 -12.57
CA HIS A 161 3.72 1.49 -11.64
C HIS A 161 2.28 1.14 -12.09
N LEU A 162 1.51 2.12 -12.56
CA LEU A 162 0.18 1.88 -13.13
C LEU A 162 0.23 0.94 -14.33
N ALA A 163 1.21 1.11 -15.22
CA ALA A 163 1.37 0.24 -16.38
C ALA A 163 1.66 -1.21 -15.96
N GLU A 164 2.50 -1.40 -14.93
CA GLU A 164 2.80 -2.72 -14.37
C GLU A 164 1.55 -3.37 -13.74
N LEU A 165 0.74 -2.61 -12.99
CA LEU A 165 -0.53 -3.08 -12.43
C LEU A 165 -1.52 -3.51 -13.52
N HIS A 166 -1.66 -2.71 -14.58
CA HIS A 166 -2.53 -3.04 -15.70
C HIS A 166 -2.04 -4.25 -16.51
N ALA A 167 -0.72 -4.42 -16.65
CA ALA A 167 -0.14 -5.59 -17.31
C ALA A 167 -0.30 -6.88 -16.50
N ALA A 168 -0.33 -6.77 -15.16
CA ALA A 168 -0.53 -7.90 -14.25
C ALA A 168 -2.00 -8.29 -14.07
N ALA A 169 -2.94 -7.42 -14.43
CA ALA A 169 -4.37 -7.72 -14.37
C ALA A 169 -4.71 -8.82 -15.41
N PRO A 170 -5.38 -9.91 -15.02
CA PRO A 170 -5.87 -10.87 -16.00
C PRO A 170 -6.85 -10.16 -16.95
N PRO A 171 -6.87 -10.51 -18.25
CA PRO A 171 -7.74 -9.87 -19.20
C PRO A 171 -9.20 -10.03 -18.74
N GLU A 172 -9.92 -8.89 -18.66
CA GLU A 172 -11.36 -8.88 -18.40
C GLU A 172 -12.04 -9.86 -19.36
N GLY A 173 -12.65 -10.91 -18.82
CA GLY A 173 -13.40 -11.90 -19.61
C GLY A 173 -12.78 -13.30 -19.72
N THR A 174 -11.76 -13.66 -18.94
CA THR A 174 -11.38 -15.08 -18.81
C THR A 174 -12.37 -15.77 -17.85
N PRO A 175 -13.29 -16.65 -18.31
CA PRO A 175 -14.11 -17.42 -17.39
C PRO A 175 -13.22 -18.35 -16.56
N PRO A 176 -13.62 -18.69 -15.31
CA PRO A 176 -12.88 -19.66 -14.52
C PRO A 176 -12.81 -21.00 -15.29
N PRO A 177 -11.68 -21.73 -15.20
CA PRO A 177 -11.60 -23.07 -15.78
C PRO A 177 -12.60 -24.01 -15.11
N ASP A 178 -13.29 -24.80 -15.94
CA ASP A 178 -14.22 -25.87 -15.53
C ASP A 178 -13.56 -26.92 -14.62
#